data_AF-A0A357Y182-F1
#
_entry.id   AF-A0A357Y182-F1
#
_cell.length_a   1.000
_cell.length_b   1.000
_cell.length_c   1.000
_cell.angle_alpha   90.00
_cell.angle_beta   90.00
_cell.angle_gamma   90.00
#
_symmetry.space_group_name_H-M   'P 1'
#
loop_
_entity.id
_entity.type
_entity.pdbx_description
1 polymer ?
#
loop_
_entity_poly.entity_id
_entity_poly.type
_entity_poly.pdbx_seq_one_letter_code
_entity_poly.pdbx_strand_id
1 'polypeptide(L)'
;MTKTERRILTEKVALEIREEMERAENLYGPFHSLHEALAVIREEYLELEQAIFWGNKNGNNKATVRLEALQVAAMATRLLMMLTPSPNVRLALSDAEEEID
;
A
#
# COMPACT_ATOMS: atom_id res chain seq x y z
N MET A 1 -24.01 0.98 -7.44
CA MET A 1 -23.02 -0.09 -7.27
C MET A 1 -23.64 -1.28 -6.56
N THR A 2 -23.73 -2.42 -7.24
CA THR A 2 -24.23 -3.70 -6.70
C THR A 2 -23.23 -4.31 -5.73
N LYS A 3 -23.64 -5.36 -5.01
CA LYS A 3 -22.73 -6.12 -4.13
C LYS A 3 -21.58 -6.77 -4.92
N THR A 4 -21.88 -7.29 -6.10
CA THR A 4 -20.89 -7.93 -6.99
C THR A 4 -19.89 -6.91 -7.52
N GLU A 5 -20.36 -5.75 -7.99
CA GLU A 5 -19.48 -4.65 -8.44
C GLU A 5 -18.56 -4.17 -7.31
N ARG A 6 -19.09 -4.01 -6.08
CA ARG A 6 -18.27 -3.69 -4.90
C ARG A 6 -17.16 -4.71 -4.67
N ARG A 7 -17.48 -5.99 -4.69
CA ARG A 7 -16.50 -7.07 -4.46
C ARG A 7 -15.37 -7.03 -5.49
N ILE A 8 -15.72 -6.94 -6.78
CA ILE A 8 -14.73 -6.88 -7.87
C ILE A 8 -13.82 -5.65 -7.72
N LEU A 9 -14.39 -4.49 -7.37
CA LEU A 9 -13.60 -3.29 -7.14
C LEU A 9 -12.69 -3.39 -5.91
N THR A 10 -13.17 -4.00 -4.82
CA THR A 10 -12.36 -4.25 -3.64
C THR A 10 -11.18 -5.17 -3.96
N GLU A 11 -11.41 -6.26 -4.68
CA GLU A 11 -10.35 -7.19 -5.11
C GLU A 11 -9.31 -6.49 -5.98
N LYS A 12 -9.75 -5.66 -6.94
CA LYS A 12 -8.86 -4.87 -7.79
C LYS A 12 -8.03 -3.85 -6.99
N VAL A 13 -8.66 -3.12 -6.07
CA VAL A 13 -7.96 -2.13 -5.24
C VAL A 13 -6.97 -2.81 -4.29
N ALA A 14 -7.33 -3.97 -3.72
CA ALA A 14 -6.42 -4.72 -2.85
C ALA A 14 -5.17 -5.19 -3.62
N LEU A 15 -5.32 -5.60 -4.87
CA LEU A 15 -4.19 -5.94 -5.75
C LEU A 15 -3.28 -4.73 -5.98
N GLU A 16 -3.84 -3.58 -6.34
CA GLU A 16 -3.07 -2.34 -6.54
C GLU A 16 -2.33 -1.91 -5.27
N ILE A 17 -2.95 -2.06 -4.09
CA ILE A 17 -2.30 -1.78 -2.80
C ILE A 17 -1.08 -2.70 -2.62
N ARG A 18 -1.22 -4.00 -2.90
CA ARG A 18 -0.11 -4.95 -2.79
C ARG A 18 1.06 -4.55 -3.70
N GLU A 19 0.76 -4.22 -4.97
CA GLU A 19 1.78 -3.80 -5.95
C GLU A 19 2.50 -2.52 -5.51
N GLU A 20 1.78 -1.56 -4.95
CA GLU A 20 2.34 -0.33 -4.39
C GLU A 20 3.25 -0.62 -3.19
N MET A 21 2.84 -1.52 -2.30
CA MET A 21 3.66 -1.94 -1.16
C MET A 21 4.96 -2.60 -1.61
N GLU A 22 4.90 -3.50 -2.60
CA GLU A 22 6.08 -4.16 -3.19
C GLU A 22 7.02 -3.13 -3.84
N ARG A 23 6.48 -2.15 -4.57
CA ARG A 23 7.27 -1.07 -5.17
C ARG A 23 8.01 -0.26 -4.09
N ALA A 24 7.29 0.17 -3.05
CA ALA A 24 7.88 0.97 -1.97
C ALA A 24 8.92 0.20 -1.18
N GLU A 25 8.69 -1.09 -0.91
CA GLU A 25 9.66 -1.98 -0.26
C GLU A 25 10.94 -2.12 -1.11
N ASN A 26 10.80 -2.28 -2.42
CA ASN A 26 11.95 -2.38 -3.33
C ASN A 26 12.76 -1.07 -3.41
N LEU A 27 12.12 0.09 -3.26
CA LEU A 27 12.79 1.39 -3.34
C LEU A 27 13.43 1.80 -2.02
N TYR A 28 12.77 1.54 -0.89
CA TYR A 28 13.12 2.12 0.40
C TYR A 28 13.46 1.09 1.48
N GLY A 29 13.21 -0.20 1.24
CA GLY A 29 13.35 -1.26 2.25
C GLY A 29 12.28 -1.19 3.35
N PRO A 30 12.37 -2.05 4.37
CA PRO A 30 11.38 -2.13 5.43
C PRO A 30 11.48 -0.95 6.39
N PHE A 31 10.36 -0.58 7.03
CA PHE A 31 10.40 0.37 8.13
C PHE A 31 11.25 -0.15 9.30
N HIS A 32 12.14 0.70 9.81
CA HIS A 32 12.99 0.41 10.96
C HIS A 32 12.37 0.87 12.29
N SER A 33 11.35 1.75 12.26
CA SER A 33 10.66 2.20 13.47
C SER A 33 9.23 2.66 13.22
N LEU A 34 8.43 2.73 14.29
CA LEU A 34 7.08 3.31 14.23
C LEU A 34 7.09 4.80 13.89
N HIS A 35 8.13 5.53 14.29
CA HIS A 35 8.26 6.97 13.99
C HIS A 35 8.53 7.20 12.50
N GLU A 36 9.36 6.35 11.90
CA GLU A 36 9.62 6.35 10.46
C GLU A 36 8.35 5.99 9.68
N ALA A 37 7.68 4.91 10.05
CA ALA A 37 6.42 4.52 9.40
C ALA A 37 5.37 5.64 9.48
N LEU A 38 5.24 6.29 10.65
CA LEU A 38 4.34 7.43 10.82
C LEU A 38 4.76 8.64 9.99
N ALA A 39 6.06 8.93 9.88
CA ALA A 39 6.57 10.03 9.08
C ALA A 39 6.24 9.83 7.60
N VAL A 40 6.47 8.63 7.06
CA VAL A 40 6.15 8.29 5.66
C VAL A 40 4.65 8.34 5.41
N ILE A 41 3.81 7.74 6.27
CA ILE A 41 2.35 7.84 6.13
C ILE A 41 1.89 9.31 6.13
N ARG A 42 2.51 10.15 6.97
CA ARG A 42 2.20 11.57 7.04
C ARG A 42 2.59 12.30 5.76
N GLU A 43 3.71 11.94 5.14
CA GLU A 43 4.15 12.48 3.86
C GLU A 43 3.12 12.19 2.76
N GLU A 44 2.75 10.92 2.59
CA GLU A 44 1.72 10.50 1.61
C GLU A 44 0.36 11.17 1.87
N TYR A 45 -0.02 11.35 3.14
CA TYR A 45 -1.24 12.09 3.50
C TYR A 45 -1.17 13.55 3.04
N LEU A 46 -0.02 14.23 3.21
CA LEU A 46 0.15 15.61 2.78
C LEU A 46 0.11 15.75 1.27
N GLU A 47 0.63 14.77 0.52
CA GLU A 47 0.52 14.72 -0.95
C GLU A 47 -0.93 14.51 -1.39
N LEU A 48 -1.66 13.59 -0.75
CA LEU A 48 -3.08 13.39 -1.00
C LEU A 48 -3.89 14.65 -0.68
N GLU A 49 -3.66 15.25 0.48
CA GLU A 49 -4.24 16.51 0.89
C GLU A 49 -3.97 17.58 -0.18
N GLN A 50 -2.73 17.61 -0.69
CA GLN A 50 -2.33 18.58 -1.70
C GLN A 50 -3.09 18.39 -3.02
N ALA A 51 -3.19 17.15 -3.48
CA ALA A 51 -3.92 16.78 -4.67
C ALA A 51 -5.40 17.18 -4.55
N ILE A 52 -6.04 16.86 -3.42
CA ILE A 52 -7.46 17.17 -3.18
C ILE A 52 -7.73 18.69 -3.19
N PHE A 53 -6.93 19.46 -2.46
CA PHE A 53 -7.21 20.89 -2.26
C PHE A 53 -6.71 21.79 -3.39
N TRP A 54 -5.63 21.43 -4.09
CA TRP A 54 -4.99 22.30 -5.07
C TRP A 54 -4.86 21.72 -6.48
N GLY A 55 -5.21 20.44 -6.71
CA GLY A 55 -5.10 19.76 -8.01
C GLY A 55 -6.05 20.23 -9.12
N ASN A 56 -7.02 21.10 -8.81
CA ASN A 56 -8.06 21.55 -9.74
C ASN A 56 -7.61 22.55 -10.82
N LYS A 57 -6.34 22.96 -10.87
CA LYS A 57 -5.92 23.99 -11.83
C LYS A 57 -5.81 23.50 -13.28
N ASN A 58 -5.56 22.21 -13.55
CA ASN A 58 -5.22 21.72 -14.91
C ASN A 58 -5.89 20.38 -15.34
N GLY A 59 -7.02 19.98 -14.76
CA GLY A 59 -7.83 18.85 -15.27
C GLY A 59 -7.33 17.42 -15.01
N ASN A 60 -6.09 17.22 -14.54
CA ASN A 60 -5.50 15.90 -14.22
C ASN A 60 -5.75 15.40 -12.78
N ASN A 61 -6.62 16.08 -12.02
CA ASN A 61 -6.73 15.94 -10.56
C ASN A 61 -7.11 14.52 -10.08
N LYS A 62 -8.02 13.82 -10.78
CA LYS A 62 -8.58 12.55 -10.29
C LYS A 62 -7.57 11.39 -10.28
N ALA A 63 -6.66 11.36 -11.25
CA ALA A 63 -5.65 10.31 -11.33
C ALA A 63 -4.62 10.49 -10.21
N THR A 64 -4.17 11.73 -9.98
CA THR A 64 -3.28 12.09 -8.87
C THR A 64 -3.92 11.76 -7.53
N VAL A 65 -5.14 12.24 -7.26
CA VAL A 65 -5.84 11.92 -6.00
C VAL A 65 -5.99 10.41 -5.78
N ARG A 66 -6.25 9.62 -6.84
CA ARG A 66 -6.30 8.15 -6.72
C ARG A 66 -4.93 7.57 -6.36
N LEU A 67 -3.87 8.05 -6.99
CA LEU A 67 -2.51 7.59 -6.78
C LEU A 67 -2.07 7.89 -5.34
N GLU A 68 -2.23 9.13 -4.86
CA GLU A 68 -1.85 9.47 -3.48
C GLU A 68 -2.69 8.71 -2.45
N ALA A 69 -3.98 8.49 -2.71
CA ALA A 69 -4.82 7.67 -1.83
C ALA A 69 -4.38 6.20 -1.80
N LEU A 70 -3.89 5.66 -2.92
CA LEU A 70 -3.32 4.33 -3.00
C LEU A 70 -2.03 4.24 -2.17
N GLN A 71 -1.15 5.23 -2.28
CA GLN A 71 0.10 5.29 -1.52
C GLN A 71 -0.15 5.38 0.00
N VAL A 72 -1.09 6.22 0.44
CA VAL A 72 -1.52 6.27 1.85
C VAL A 72 -1.99 4.89 2.34
N ALA A 73 -2.84 4.22 1.56
CA ALA A 73 -3.32 2.89 1.91
C ALA A 73 -2.17 1.88 1.99
N ALA A 74 -1.27 1.88 1.02
CA ALA A 74 -0.11 0.99 1.00
C ALA A 74 0.82 1.21 2.20
N MET A 75 1.13 2.46 2.56
CA MET A 75 2.01 2.73 3.70
C MET A 75 1.36 2.34 5.04
N ALA A 76 0.05 2.57 5.18
CA ALA A 76 -0.70 2.08 6.33
C ALA A 76 -0.69 0.53 6.41
N THR A 77 -0.84 -0.17 5.28
CA THR A 77 -0.75 -1.63 5.24
C THR A 77 0.65 -2.13 5.57
N ARG A 78 1.73 -1.47 5.12
CA ARG A 78 3.10 -1.82 5.51
C ARG A 78 3.35 -1.67 7.01
N LEU A 79 2.81 -0.62 7.64
CA LEU A 79 2.83 -0.50 9.10
C LEU A 79 2.08 -1.65 9.77
N LEU A 80 0.90 -2.03 9.26
CA LEU A 80 0.17 -3.20 9.78
C LEU A 80 1.00 -4.49 9.63
N MET A 81 1.69 -4.70 8.51
CA MET A 81 2.59 -5.85 8.33
C MET A 81 3.74 -5.85 9.33
N MET A 82 4.38 -4.71 9.56
CA MET A 82 5.43 -4.55 10.58
C MET A 82 4.93 -4.96 11.98
N LEU A 83 3.67 -4.64 12.30
CA LEU A 83 3.03 -4.93 13.58
C LEU A 83 2.39 -6.32 13.66
N THR A 84 2.21 -7.00 12.53
CA THR A 84 1.57 -8.32 12.48
C THR A 84 2.64 -9.39 12.69
N PRO A 85 2.65 -10.09 13.83
CA PRO A 85 3.58 -11.19 14.04
C PRO A 85 3.29 -12.24 12.97
N SER A 86 4.29 -12.63 12.18
CA SER A 86 4.12 -13.79 11.32
C SER A 86 4.19 -15.03 12.20
N PRO A 87 3.10 -15.82 12.33
CA PRO A 87 3.14 -16.96 13.23
C PRO A 87 4.16 -18.01 12.79
N ASN A 88 4.58 -18.05 11.52
CA ASN A 88 5.67 -18.89 11.00
C ASN A 88 5.92 -18.58 9.50
N VAL A 89 6.66 -17.50 9.14
CA VAL A 89 7.19 -17.40 7.75
C VAL A 89 8.08 -18.61 7.42
N ARG A 90 8.70 -19.22 8.45
CA ARG A 90 9.59 -20.36 8.32
C ARG A 90 8.95 -21.64 7.76
N LEU A 91 7.64 -21.85 7.94
CA LEU A 91 6.95 -23.03 7.39
C LEU A 91 6.51 -22.83 5.93
N ALA A 92 6.18 -21.60 5.53
CA ALA A 92 5.81 -21.32 4.15
C ALA A 92 7.02 -21.25 3.20
N LEU A 93 8.21 -20.96 3.72
CA LEU A 93 9.46 -20.96 2.95
C LEU A 93 10.04 -22.38 2.78
N SER A 94 9.87 -23.28 3.75
CA SER A 94 10.31 -24.69 3.61
C SER A 94 9.53 -25.42 2.52
N ASP A 95 8.24 -25.16 2.40
CA ASP A 95 7.38 -25.81 1.40
C ASP A 95 7.65 -25.28 -0.03
N ALA A 96 8.15 -24.04 -0.16
CA ALA A 96 8.51 -23.45 -1.45
C ALA A 96 9.92 -23.85 -1.93
N GLU A 97 10.83 -24.21 -1.01
CA GLU A 97 12.16 -24.72 -1.34
C GLU A 97 12.11 -26.21 -1.74
N GLU A 98 11.15 -27.01 -1.23
CA GLU A 98 10.96 -28.42 -1.61
C GLU A 98 10.31 -28.63 -3.00
N GLU A 99 9.68 -27.61 -3.60
CA GLU A 99 9.12 -27.71 -4.97
C GLU A 99 10.15 -27.42 -6.09
N ILE A 100 11.39 -27.05 -5.75
CA ILE A 100 12.44 -26.68 -6.71
C ILE A 100 13.54 -27.76 -6.84
N ASP A 101 13.47 -28.88 -6.10
CA ASP A 101 14.40 -30.03 -6.19
C ASP A 101 13.80 -31.24 -6.94
#